data_AF-A0A497LGW2-F1
#
_entry.id   AF-A0A497LGW2-F1
#
_cell.length_a   1.000
_cell.length_b   1.000
_cell.length_c   1.000
_cell.angle_alpha   90.00
_cell.angle_beta   90.00
_cell.angle_gamma   90.00
#
_symmetry.space_group_name_H-M   'P 1'
#
loop_
_entity.id
_entity.type
_entity.pdbx_description
1 polymer ?
#
loop_
_entity_poly.entity_id
_entity_poly.type
_entity_poly.pdbx_seq_one_letter_code
_entity_poly.pdbx_strand_id
1 'polypeptide(L)'
;MRPRAIFEGVCPNCGGRISDVRLLMGVPCRECLPMPDEELLEELKGLSKEEIAAFCVKKLEELGKLKRYKELADFHAKLADFEEFFRRALGSPPWSAQRTWARRALMGKSFAIIAPTGSGKTVFGSILALYLASKGKKSYIIVPTSLLVKQVYERLVALAEKVGSEARIVCYHSMLSKKKAEEALKAISEGDFDVLITTSFFLSRRHELLSGQKFDFVFVDDVDAFLRTSKNVDFVLMLMGLSPEAIQDALELLKLRRELSKLLRTKEASKEELDALREKLLDLEARVEAVRRWPGKGLLIVSGATIRAKRTKRIRLFRALLGFELGGRAEGLRNVENIYVSPEGTVEEEVLRLV
;
A
#
# COMPACT_ATOMS: atom_id res chain seq x y z
N MET A 1 -3.26 16.06 35.96
CA MET A 1 -2.36 14.86 35.97
C MET A 1 -0.91 15.34 35.89
N ARG A 2 0.01 14.98 36.80
CA ARG A 2 1.39 15.51 36.75
C ARG A 2 2.19 14.88 35.58
N PRO A 3 2.87 15.69 34.75
CA PRO A 3 3.68 15.15 33.65
C PRO A 3 4.87 14.35 34.21
N ARG A 4 5.09 13.15 33.66
CA ARG A 4 6.24 12.29 34.05
C ARG A 4 7.45 12.54 33.17
N ALA A 5 7.24 13.03 31.95
CA ALA A 5 8.30 13.32 31.00
C ALA A 5 7.94 14.53 30.12
N ILE A 6 8.98 15.22 29.66
CA ILE A 6 8.90 16.29 28.68
C ILE A 6 9.78 15.89 27.49
N PHE A 7 9.21 15.96 26.29
CA PHE A 7 9.89 15.60 25.05
C PHE A 7 10.16 16.84 24.20
N GLU A 8 11.35 16.88 23.60
CA GLU A 8 11.76 17.93 22.67
C GLU A 8 11.45 17.53 21.23
N GLY A 9 11.12 18.51 20.38
CA GLY A 9 11.04 18.27 18.93
C GLY A 9 9.76 17.59 18.43
N VAL A 10 8.83 17.20 19.32
CA VAL A 10 7.75 16.25 18.98
C VAL A 10 6.32 16.80 19.13
N CYS A 11 6.14 18.10 19.39
CA CYS A 11 4.79 18.67 19.32
C CYS A 11 4.21 18.51 17.89
N PRO A 12 3.00 17.93 17.73
CA PRO A 12 2.42 17.68 16.41
C PRO A 12 2.08 18.95 15.63
N ASN A 13 1.95 20.10 16.31
CA ASN A 13 1.69 21.39 15.66
C ASN A 13 2.98 22.14 15.32
N CYS A 14 3.74 22.58 16.34
CA CYS A 14 4.91 23.44 16.16
C CYS A 14 6.25 22.71 16.12
N GLY A 15 6.33 21.44 16.53
CA GLY A 15 7.60 20.72 16.68
C GLY A 15 8.43 21.14 17.89
N GLY A 16 7.86 21.93 18.80
CA GLY A 16 8.51 22.29 20.06
C GLY A 16 8.35 21.23 21.16
N ARG A 17 8.70 21.66 22.36
CA ARG A 17 8.62 20.89 23.61
C ARG A 17 7.17 20.52 23.97
N ILE A 18 6.93 19.31 24.45
CA ILE A 18 5.59 18.82 24.84
C ILE A 18 5.66 17.78 25.96
N SER A 19 4.64 17.73 26.82
CA SER A 19 4.53 16.73 27.90
C SER A 19 4.01 15.38 27.41
N ASP A 20 4.36 14.32 28.14
CA ASP A 20 3.80 12.98 28.00
C ASP A 20 2.26 12.99 28.10
N VAL A 21 1.70 13.75 29.03
CA VAL A 21 0.24 13.88 29.23
C VAL A 21 -0.45 14.35 27.95
N ARG A 22 0.08 15.40 27.30
CA ARG A 22 -0.51 15.95 26.06
C ARG A 22 -0.30 15.04 24.85
N LEU A 23 0.83 14.34 24.77
CA LEU A 23 1.05 13.34 23.74
C LEU A 23 0.06 12.16 23.86
N LEU A 24 -0.23 11.69 25.08
CA LEU A 24 -1.22 10.64 25.32
C LEU A 24 -2.63 11.07 24.92
N MET A 25 -2.99 12.34 25.18
CA MET A 25 -4.25 12.92 24.72
C MET A 25 -4.29 13.19 23.21
N GLY A 26 -3.13 13.21 22.53
CA GLY A 26 -3.04 13.52 21.11
C GLY A 26 -3.18 15.02 20.77
N VAL A 27 -2.89 15.92 21.72
CA VAL A 27 -3.10 17.37 21.57
C VAL A 27 -1.77 18.15 21.42
N PRO A 28 -1.78 19.38 20.88
CA PRO A 28 -0.59 20.24 20.79
C PRO A 28 0.00 20.65 22.14
N CYS A 29 1.22 21.19 22.17
CA CYS A 29 1.86 21.66 23.41
C CYS A 29 1.17 22.89 24.01
N ARG A 30 1.51 23.23 25.26
CA ARG A 30 0.93 24.38 25.99
C ARG A 30 1.13 25.72 25.30
N GLU A 31 2.22 25.90 24.57
CA GLU A 31 2.45 27.12 23.78
C GLU A 31 1.48 27.24 22.60
N CYS A 32 1.17 26.12 21.96
CA CYS A 32 0.22 26.07 20.84
C CYS A 32 -1.22 26.20 21.31
N LEU A 33 -1.60 25.42 22.33
CA LEU A 33 -2.95 25.36 22.89
C LEU A 33 -2.87 25.66 24.40
N PRO A 34 -2.96 26.94 24.82
CA PRO A 34 -2.72 27.40 26.19
C PRO A 34 -3.92 27.15 27.12
N MET A 35 -4.42 25.91 27.15
CA MET A 35 -5.44 25.44 28.08
C MET A 35 -4.81 24.62 29.22
N PRO A 36 -5.34 24.66 30.45
CA PRO A 36 -4.97 23.71 31.50
C PRO A 36 -5.16 22.25 31.05
N ASP A 37 -4.28 21.36 31.50
CA ASP A 37 -4.36 19.94 31.08
C ASP A 37 -5.58 19.24 31.71
N GLU A 38 -6.02 19.67 32.90
CA GLU A 38 -7.24 19.21 33.55
C GLU A 38 -8.50 19.55 32.74
N GLU A 39 -8.60 20.79 32.25
CA GLU A 39 -9.71 21.24 31.41
C GLU A 39 -9.75 20.47 30.08
N LEU A 40 -8.58 20.26 29.45
CA LEU A 40 -8.49 19.43 28.25
C LEU A 40 -8.94 17.99 28.48
N LEU A 41 -8.64 17.40 29.64
CA LEU A 41 -9.08 16.04 29.94
C LEU A 41 -10.60 15.94 30.08
N GLU A 42 -11.25 16.97 30.61
CA GLU A 42 -12.71 17.03 30.74
C GLU A 42 -13.38 17.24 29.38
N GLU A 43 -12.90 18.21 28.60
CA GLU A 43 -13.42 18.53 27.25
C GLU A 43 -13.27 17.36 26.27
N LEU A 44 -12.17 16.60 26.37
CA LEU A 44 -11.88 15.51 25.44
C LEU A 44 -12.45 14.15 25.88
N LYS A 45 -13.12 14.11 27.04
CA LYS A 45 -13.60 12.87 27.63
C LYS A 45 -14.67 12.23 26.74
N GLY A 46 -14.41 11.00 26.30
CA GLY A 46 -15.34 10.22 25.46
C GLY A 46 -15.28 10.55 23.97
N LEU A 47 -14.45 11.52 23.56
CA LEU A 47 -14.24 11.84 22.16
C LEU A 47 -13.37 10.77 21.47
N SER A 48 -13.72 10.49 20.22
CA SER A 48 -12.89 9.74 19.27
C SER A 48 -11.64 10.54 18.89
N LYS A 49 -10.65 9.87 18.28
CA LYS A 49 -9.39 10.53 17.88
C LYS A 49 -9.64 11.61 16.82
N GLU A 50 -10.65 11.41 16.00
CA GLU A 50 -11.09 12.28 14.93
C GLU A 50 -11.71 13.56 15.51
N GLU A 51 -12.56 13.42 16.53
CA GLU A 51 -13.18 14.54 17.25
C GLU A 51 -12.15 15.35 18.03
N ILE A 52 -11.18 14.69 18.70
CA ILE A 52 -10.07 15.38 19.38
C ILE A 52 -9.24 16.19 18.36
N ALA A 53 -8.96 15.61 17.20
CA ALA A 53 -8.21 16.30 16.15
C ALA A 53 -8.99 17.51 15.62
N ALA A 54 -10.30 17.37 15.38
CA ALA A 54 -11.17 18.46 14.94
C ALA A 54 -11.26 19.60 15.99
N PHE A 55 -11.42 19.25 17.28
CA PHE A 55 -11.38 20.21 18.38
C PHE A 55 -10.07 21.01 18.38
N CYS A 56 -8.94 20.30 18.25
CA CYS A 56 -7.62 20.92 18.24
C CYS A 56 -7.42 21.83 17.03
N VAL A 57 -7.88 21.46 15.83
CA VAL A 57 -7.82 22.33 14.65
C VAL A 57 -8.62 23.61 14.90
N LYS A 58 -9.88 23.49 15.31
CA LYS A 58 -10.75 24.65 15.59
C LYS A 58 -10.11 25.61 16.60
N LYS A 59 -9.61 25.09 17.72
CA LYS A 59 -8.96 25.91 18.75
C LYS A 59 -7.67 26.57 18.26
N LEU A 60 -6.86 25.85 17.49
CA LEU A 60 -5.64 26.42 16.93
C LEU A 60 -5.93 27.50 15.87
N GLU A 61 -7.01 27.37 15.10
CA GLU A 61 -7.49 28.40 14.16
C GLU A 61 -7.98 29.64 14.90
N GLU A 62 -8.83 29.48 15.93
CA GLU A 62 -9.29 30.57 16.81
C GLU A 62 -8.11 31.35 17.41
N LEU A 63 -7.00 30.66 17.73
CA LEU A 63 -5.80 31.25 18.30
C LEU A 63 -4.79 31.76 17.26
N GLY A 64 -5.03 31.59 15.95
CA GLY A 64 -4.08 31.94 14.90
C GLY A 64 -2.75 31.16 14.95
N LYS A 65 -2.75 29.98 15.59
CA LYS A 65 -1.55 29.15 15.85
C LYS A 65 -1.53 27.85 15.07
N LEU A 66 -2.49 27.61 14.18
CA LEU A 66 -2.53 26.41 13.36
C LEU A 66 -1.31 26.35 12.43
N LYS A 67 -0.54 25.26 12.56
CA LYS A 67 0.61 24.93 11.70
C LYS A 67 0.40 23.53 11.13
N ARG A 68 1.29 22.58 11.46
CA ARG A 68 1.31 21.22 10.88
C ARG A 68 0.21 20.31 11.42
N TYR A 69 -0.48 20.71 12.49
CA TYR A 69 -1.54 19.88 13.06
C TYR A 69 -2.70 19.66 12.08
N LYS A 70 -2.92 20.60 11.15
CA LYS A 70 -3.92 20.48 10.09
C LYS A 70 -3.72 19.22 9.25
N GLU A 71 -2.48 18.92 8.86
CA GLU A 71 -2.17 17.74 8.05
C GLU A 71 -2.53 16.43 8.76
N LEU A 72 -2.31 16.39 10.07
CA LEU A 72 -2.67 15.24 10.91
C LEU A 72 -4.19 15.08 10.99
N ALA A 73 -4.91 16.17 11.26
CA ALA A 73 -6.36 16.16 11.33
C ALA A 73 -7.02 15.80 9.99
N ASP A 74 -6.54 16.39 8.88
CA ASP A 74 -6.99 16.07 7.53
C ASP A 74 -6.77 14.59 7.20
N PHE A 75 -5.66 14.00 7.66
CA PHE A 75 -5.40 12.58 7.49
C PHE A 75 -6.38 11.71 8.30
N HIS A 76 -6.66 12.07 9.55
CA HIS A 76 -7.65 11.37 10.37
C HIS A 76 -9.05 11.44 9.76
N ALA A 77 -9.45 12.62 9.27
CA ALA A 77 -10.72 12.80 8.56
C ALA A 77 -10.81 11.94 7.29
N LYS A 78 -9.74 11.90 6.48
CA LYS A 78 -9.67 11.02 5.29
C LYS A 78 -9.77 9.54 5.64
N LEU A 79 -9.15 9.12 6.75
CA LEU A 79 -9.24 7.74 7.21
C LEU A 79 -10.66 7.39 7.67
N ALA A 80 -11.31 8.29 8.41
CA ALA A 80 -12.69 8.12 8.86
C ALA A 80 -13.67 8.06 7.67
N ASP A 81 -13.51 8.94 6.68
CA ASP A 81 -14.29 8.92 5.43
C ASP A 81 -14.16 7.57 4.71
N PHE A 82 -12.94 7.03 4.62
CA PHE A 82 -12.72 5.69 4.07
C PHE A 82 -13.34 4.58 4.92
N GLU A 83 -13.22 4.62 6.25
CA GLU A 83 -13.79 3.61 7.15
C GLU A 83 -15.32 3.58 7.07
N GLU A 84 -15.97 4.73 6.94
CA GLU A 84 -17.41 4.84 6.73
C GLU A 84 -17.82 4.36 5.34
N PHE A 85 -17.08 4.74 4.29
CA PHE A 85 -17.29 4.19 2.94
C PHE A 85 -17.19 2.66 2.94
N PHE A 86 -16.19 2.11 3.61
CA PHE A 86 -15.98 0.67 3.74
C PHE A 86 -17.14 -0.01 4.48
N ARG A 87 -17.61 0.60 5.58
CA ARG A 87 -18.77 0.12 6.35
C ARG A 87 -20.04 0.09 5.50
N ARG A 88 -20.34 1.14 4.74
CA ARG A 88 -21.50 1.18 3.83
C ARG A 88 -21.40 0.13 2.72
N ALA A 89 -20.21 -0.05 2.14
CA ALA A 89 -20.01 -1.02 1.06
C ALA A 89 -20.13 -2.48 1.54
N LEU A 90 -19.47 -2.82 2.66
CA LEU A 90 -19.36 -4.21 3.11
C LEU A 90 -20.42 -4.61 4.16
N GLY A 91 -20.96 -3.64 4.90
CA GLY A 91 -21.82 -3.84 6.07
C GLY A 91 -21.07 -3.99 7.40
N SER A 92 -19.74 -3.90 7.39
CA SER A 92 -18.90 -4.00 8.59
C SER A 92 -17.65 -3.11 8.48
N PRO A 93 -17.08 -2.64 9.59
CA PRO A 93 -15.86 -1.83 9.56
C PRO A 93 -14.65 -2.67 9.09
N PRO A 94 -13.60 -2.02 8.54
CA PRO A 94 -12.39 -2.74 8.15
C PRO A 94 -11.70 -3.36 9.37
N TRP A 95 -11.17 -4.57 9.19
CA TRP A 95 -10.37 -5.23 10.22
C TRP A 95 -9.11 -4.42 10.56
N SER A 96 -8.49 -4.68 11.71
CA SER A 96 -7.27 -3.97 12.15
C SER A 96 -6.14 -3.97 11.11
N ALA A 97 -5.94 -5.09 10.42
CA ALA A 97 -4.99 -5.21 9.32
C ALA A 97 -5.38 -4.32 8.12
N GLN A 98 -6.65 -4.37 7.70
CA GLN A 98 -7.18 -3.53 6.62
C GLN A 98 -7.12 -2.04 6.94
N ARG A 99 -7.37 -1.65 8.20
CA ARG A 99 -7.18 -0.28 8.68
C ARG A 99 -5.73 0.19 8.57
N THR A 100 -4.78 -0.71 8.83
CA THR A 100 -3.35 -0.43 8.64
C THR A 100 -3.01 -0.26 7.16
N TRP A 101 -3.58 -1.08 6.28
CA TRP A 101 -3.44 -0.95 4.83
C TRP A 101 -4.05 0.36 4.32
N ALA A 102 -5.23 0.74 4.81
CA ALA A 102 -5.91 2.00 4.49
C ALA A 102 -5.03 3.19 4.84
N ARG A 103 -4.47 3.24 6.06
CA ARG A 103 -3.54 4.31 6.47
C ARG A 103 -2.38 4.45 5.49
N ARG A 104 -1.73 3.34 5.11
CA ARG A 104 -0.61 3.37 4.15
C ARG A 104 -1.04 3.86 2.77
N ALA A 105 -2.16 3.36 2.27
CA ALA A 105 -2.72 3.74 0.98
C ALA A 105 -3.08 5.23 0.92
N LEU A 106 -3.77 5.75 1.94
CA LEU A 106 -4.18 7.15 2.04
C LEU A 106 -3.01 8.11 2.25
N MET A 107 -1.87 7.63 2.78
CA MET A 107 -0.59 8.35 2.78
C MET A 107 0.15 8.31 1.44
N GLY A 108 -0.41 7.66 0.41
CA GLY A 108 0.24 7.50 -0.90
C GLY A 108 1.43 6.53 -0.90
N LYS A 109 1.56 5.67 0.12
CA LYS A 109 2.67 4.71 0.22
C LYS A 109 2.29 3.41 -0.48
N SER A 110 3.10 2.96 -1.44
CA SER A 110 2.99 1.63 -2.06
C SER A 110 3.51 0.53 -1.13
N PHE A 111 2.91 -0.67 -1.18
CA PHE A 111 3.30 -1.77 -0.30
C PHE A 111 2.83 -3.15 -0.74
N ALA A 112 3.46 -4.18 -0.15
CA ALA A 112 3.01 -5.55 -0.22
C ALA A 112 2.11 -5.90 0.97
N ILE A 113 0.98 -6.59 0.72
CA ILE A 113 0.11 -7.15 1.76
C ILE A 113 0.62 -8.54 2.17
N ILE A 114 1.27 -8.58 3.33
CA ILE A 114 1.69 -9.80 4.02
C ILE A 114 0.61 -10.18 5.03
N ALA A 115 -0.27 -11.10 4.64
CA ALA A 115 -1.35 -11.63 5.47
C ALA A 115 -1.80 -13.01 4.94
N PRO A 116 -2.43 -13.87 5.75
CA PRO A 116 -2.98 -15.14 5.29
C PRO A 116 -4.13 -14.95 4.28
N THR A 117 -4.48 -16.02 3.57
CA THR A 117 -5.73 -16.08 2.79
C THR A 117 -6.94 -15.88 3.71
N GLY A 118 -8.04 -15.37 3.17
CA GLY A 118 -9.23 -15.06 3.97
C GLY A 118 -9.18 -13.72 4.73
N SER A 119 -8.03 -13.02 4.77
CA SER A 119 -7.90 -11.68 5.38
C SER A 119 -8.59 -10.53 4.62
N GLY A 120 -9.33 -10.85 3.55
CA GLY A 120 -10.08 -9.87 2.76
C GLY A 120 -9.22 -8.93 1.90
N LYS A 121 -8.06 -9.37 1.40
CA LYS A 121 -7.15 -8.54 0.59
C LYS A 121 -7.81 -8.01 -0.69
N THR A 122 -8.43 -8.90 -1.46
CA THR A 122 -9.13 -8.55 -2.70
C THR A 122 -10.32 -7.65 -2.43
N VAL A 123 -11.04 -7.87 -1.32
CA VAL A 123 -12.16 -7.03 -0.87
C VAL A 123 -11.67 -5.63 -0.53
N PHE A 124 -10.57 -5.53 0.22
CA PHE A 124 -9.95 -4.26 0.54
C PHE A 124 -9.51 -3.51 -0.72
N GLY A 125 -8.81 -4.17 -1.65
CA GLY A 125 -8.39 -3.56 -2.91
C GLY A 125 -9.59 -3.07 -3.75
N SER A 126 -10.67 -3.86 -3.79
CA SER A 126 -11.92 -3.53 -4.48
C SER A 126 -12.60 -2.29 -3.89
N ILE A 127 -12.80 -2.26 -2.57
CA ILE A 127 -13.44 -1.13 -1.90
C ILE A 127 -12.56 0.13 -1.99
N LEU A 128 -11.24 -0.01 -1.89
CA LEU A 128 -10.31 1.10 -2.09
C LEU A 128 -10.39 1.66 -3.51
N ALA A 129 -10.48 0.81 -4.53
CA ALA A 129 -10.66 1.25 -5.92
C ALA A 129 -11.96 2.06 -6.10
N LEU A 130 -13.08 1.58 -5.54
CA LEU A 130 -14.35 2.32 -5.57
C LEU A 130 -14.30 3.63 -4.80
N TYR A 131 -13.68 3.64 -3.62
CA TYR A 131 -13.48 4.85 -2.83
C TYR A 131 -12.68 5.88 -3.62
N LEU A 132 -11.58 5.47 -4.26
CA LEU A 132 -10.78 6.36 -5.10
C LEU A 132 -11.53 6.84 -6.35
N ALA A 133 -12.33 5.98 -6.99
CA ALA A 133 -13.22 6.37 -8.08
C ALA A 133 -14.22 7.45 -7.65
N SER A 134 -14.77 7.38 -6.43
CA SER A 134 -15.64 8.44 -5.88
C SER A 134 -14.93 9.79 -5.68
N LYS A 135 -13.59 9.80 -5.73
CA LYS A 135 -12.75 11.01 -5.69
C LYS A 135 -12.16 11.36 -7.06
N GLY A 136 -12.71 10.80 -8.14
CA GLY A 136 -12.29 11.05 -9.53
C GLY A 136 -10.96 10.38 -9.93
N LYS A 137 -10.52 9.35 -9.20
CA LYS A 137 -9.24 8.66 -9.45
C LYS A 137 -9.44 7.34 -10.17
N LYS A 138 -8.49 6.98 -11.05
CA LYS A 138 -8.53 5.75 -11.85
C LYS A 138 -7.78 4.60 -11.18
N SER A 139 -8.40 3.41 -11.21
CA SER A 139 -7.88 2.21 -10.56
C SER A 139 -7.71 1.04 -11.55
N TYR A 140 -6.66 0.24 -11.38
CA TYR A 140 -6.43 -0.99 -12.13
C TYR A 140 -6.26 -2.18 -11.18
N ILE A 141 -7.14 -3.17 -11.30
CA ILE A 141 -7.10 -4.42 -10.55
C ILE A 141 -6.62 -5.54 -11.47
N ILE A 142 -5.49 -6.17 -11.09
CA ILE A 142 -4.85 -7.24 -11.83
C ILE A 142 -4.97 -8.53 -11.01
N VAL A 143 -5.63 -9.53 -11.59
CA VAL A 143 -5.88 -10.84 -10.95
C VAL A 143 -5.25 -11.97 -11.77
N PRO A 144 -5.04 -13.18 -11.20
CA PRO A 144 -4.29 -14.22 -11.90
C PRO A 144 -5.08 -14.93 -13.01
N THR A 145 -6.42 -15.00 -12.94
CA THR A 145 -7.23 -15.82 -13.87
C THR A 145 -8.48 -15.10 -14.38
N SER A 146 -8.98 -15.50 -15.55
CA SER A 146 -10.24 -15.00 -16.13
C SER A 146 -11.44 -15.18 -15.19
N LEU A 147 -11.48 -16.29 -14.44
CA LEU A 147 -12.55 -16.55 -13.47
C LEU A 147 -12.54 -15.52 -12.34
N LEU A 148 -11.34 -15.18 -11.82
CA LEU A 148 -11.22 -14.16 -10.79
C LEU A 148 -11.56 -12.76 -11.33
N VAL A 149 -11.29 -12.46 -12.60
CA VAL A 149 -11.76 -11.20 -13.21
C VAL A 149 -13.28 -11.11 -13.10
N LYS A 150 -13.99 -12.16 -13.51
CA LYS A 150 -15.46 -12.22 -13.43
C LYS A 150 -15.96 -12.05 -11.99
N GLN A 151 -15.39 -12.83 -11.05
CA GLN A 151 -15.79 -12.78 -9.64
C GLN A 151 -15.54 -11.41 -8.99
N VAL A 152 -14.39 -10.80 -9.26
CA VAL A 152 -14.06 -9.47 -8.73
C VAL A 152 -14.95 -8.41 -9.38
N TYR A 153 -15.21 -8.50 -10.68
CA TYR A 153 -16.13 -7.59 -11.38
C TYR A 153 -17.55 -7.65 -10.79
N GLU A 154 -18.15 -8.83 -10.71
CA GLU A 154 -19.51 -9.01 -10.14
C GLU A 154 -19.59 -8.48 -8.71
N ARG A 155 -18.56 -8.77 -7.89
CA ARG A 155 -18.48 -8.27 -6.52
C ARG A 155 -18.33 -6.76 -6.47
N LEU A 156 -17.50 -6.16 -7.32
CA LEU A 156 -17.27 -4.72 -7.36
C LEU A 156 -18.53 -3.98 -7.76
N VAL A 157 -19.29 -4.48 -8.73
CA VAL A 157 -20.60 -3.93 -9.13
C VAL A 157 -21.58 -3.97 -7.95
N ALA A 158 -21.71 -5.12 -7.27
CA ALA A 158 -22.59 -5.23 -6.10
C ALA A 158 -22.17 -4.30 -4.93
N LEU A 159 -20.86 -4.07 -4.74
CA LEU A 159 -20.35 -3.12 -3.76
C LEU A 159 -20.64 -1.67 -4.18
N ALA A 160 -20.52 -1.36 -5.46
CA ALA A 160 -20.81 -0.02 -6.01
C ALA A 160 -22.29 0.34 -5.82
N GLU A 161 -23.21 -0.58 -6.08
CA GLU A 161 -24.65 -0.40 -5.86
C GLU A 161 -24.96 -0.04 -4.40
N LYS A 162 -24.37 -0.74 -3.43
CA LYS A 162 -24.60 -0.50 -1.99
C LYS A 162 -24.18 0.90 -1.53
N VAL A 163 -23.18 1.50 -2.17
CA VAL A 163 -22.71 2.85 -1.84
C VAL A 163 -23.25 3.92 -2.78
N GLY A 164 -24.13 3.56 -3.73
CA GLY A 164 -24.64 4.48 -4.75
C GLY A 164 -23.54 5.04 -5.65
N SER A 165 -22.51 4.26 -5.96
CA SER A 165 -21.40 4.70 -6.81
C SER A 165 -21.75 4.57 -8.29
N GLU A 166 -21.53 5.64 -9.03
CA GLU A 166 -21.68 5.69 -10.50
C GLU A 166 -20.37 5.35 -11.24
N ALA A 167 -19.41 4.71 -10.55
CA ALA A 167 -18.12 4.38 -11.14
C ALA A 167 -18.28 3.44 -12.34
N ARG A 168 -17.68 3.81 -13.48
CA ARG A 168 -17.60 2.98 -14.68
C ARG A 168 -16.59 1.86 -14.46
N ILE A 169 -17.10 0.66 -14.23
CA ILE A 169 -16.28 -0.54 -14.03
C ILE A 169 -16.20 -1.30 -15.35
N VAL A 170 -15.00 -1.49 -15.87
CA VAL A 170 -14.73 -2.29 -17.07
C VAL A 170 -13.89 -3.51 -16.70
N CYS A 171 -14.24 -4.67 -17.26
CA CYS A 171 -13.42 -5.86 -17.13
C CYS A 171 -13.19 -6.55 -18.47
N TYR A 172 -12.06 -7.27 -18.59
CA TYR A 172 -11.78 -8.10 -19.75
C TYR A 172 -11.32 -9.50 -19.32
N HIS A 173 -12.02 -10.53 -19.82
CA HIS A 173 -11.65 -11.92 -19.64
C HIS A 173 -12.05 -12.79 -20.84
N SER A 174 -11.39 -13.94 -21.00
CA SER A 174 -11.57 -14.83 -22.16
C SER A 174 -12.99 -15.41 -22.32
N MET A 175 -13.79 -15.42 -21.26
CA MET A 175 -15.17 -15.95 -21.29
C MET A 175 -16.23 -14.93 -21.74
N LEU A 176 -15.83 -13.71 -22.14
CA LEU A 176 -16.78 -12.72 -22.65
C LEU A 176 -17.28 -13.12 -24.05
N SER A 177 -18.54 -12.83 -24.35
CA SER A 177 -19.05 -12.88 -25.72
C SER A 177 -18.28 -11.91 -26.62
N LYS A 178 -18.16 -12.21 -27.93
CA LYS A 178 -17.43 -11.37 -28.90
C LYS A 178 -17.81 -9.88 -28.81
N LYS A 179 -19.11 -9.57 -28.80
CA LYS A 179 -19.62 -8.18 -28.68
C LYS A 179 -19.14 -7.48 -27.41
N LYS A 180 -19.36 -8.08 -26.24
CA LYS A 180 -18.89 -7.52 -24.94
C LYS A 180 -17.37 -7.37 -24.87
N ALA A 181 -16.61 -8.29 -25.50
CA ALA A 181 -15.16 -8.19 -25.55
C ALA A 181 -14.70 -6.99 -26.39
N GLU A 182 -15.33 -6.76 -27.55
CA GLU A 182 -15.06 -5.59 -28.40
C GLU A 182 -15.42 -4.28 -27.68
N GLU A 183 -16.57 -4.20 -27.03
CA GLU A 183 -16.99 -3.05 -26.21
C GLU A 183 -16.00 -2.76 -25.09
N ALA A 184 -15.59 -3.80 -24.33
CA ALA A 184 -14.61 -3.65 -23.26
C ALA A 184 -13.25 -3.17 -23.78
N LEU A 185 -12.76 -3.75 -24.89
CA LEU A 185 -11.48 -3.34 -25.49
C LEU A 185 -11.51 -1.89 -25.99
N LYS A 186 -12.64 -1.45 -26.57
CA LYS A 186 -12.83 -0.07 -27.00
C LYS A 186 -12.78 0.88 -25.81
N ALA A 187 -13.58 0.62 -24.76
CA ALA A 187 -13.57 1.41 -23.54
C ALA A 187 -12.18 1.45 -22.88
N ILE A 188 -11.45 0.32 -22.91
CA ILE A 188 -10.06 0.26 -22.43
C ILE A 188 -9.16 1.19 -23.24
N SER A 189 -9.19 1.14 -24.58
CA SER A 189 -8.32 1.98 -25.42
C SER A 189 -8.63 3.47 -25.33
N GLU A 190 -9.91 3.82 -25.16
CA GLU A 190 -10.36 5.22 -25.02
C GLU A 190 -10.14 5.75 -23.60
N GLY A 191 -9.80 4.88 -22.64
CA GLY A 191 -9.67 5.23 -21.23
C GLY A 191 -11.02 5.57 -20.58
N ASP A 192 -12.13 5.09 -21.13
CA ASP A 192 -13.49 5.35 -20.69
C ASP A 192 -13.90 4.40 -19.55
N PHE A 193 -13.22 4.53 -18.41
CA PHE A 193 -13.50 3.78 -17.19
C PHE A 193 -12.89 4.47 -15.97
N ASP A 194 -13.41 4.13 -14.79
CA ASP A 194 -12.87 4.55 -13.49
C ASP A 194 -12.16 3.39 -12.80
N VAL A 195 -12.63 2.15 -13.01
CA VAL A 195 -11.96 0.92 -12.53
C VAL A 195 -11.83 -0.10 -13.66
N LEU A 196 -10.60 -0.52 -13.95
CA LEU A 196 -10.28 -1.60 -14.88
C LEU A 196 -9.95 -2.89 -14.13
N ILE A 197 -10.47 -4.02 -14.58
CA ILE A 197 -10.16 -5.35 -14.02
C ILE A 197 -9.74 -6.31 -15.13
N THR A 198 -8.50 -6.80 -15.09
CA THR A 198 -8.01 -7.77 -16.07
C THR A 198 -7.09 -8.81 -15.46
N THR A 199 -6.63 -9.76 -16.27
CA THR A 199 -5.61 -10.71 -15.86
C THR A 199 -4.20 -10.15 -16.00
N SER A 200 -3.22 -10.74 -15.30
CA SER A 200 -1.79 -10.49 -15.55
C SER A 200 -1.37 -10.83 -16.99
N PHE A 201 -2.07 -11.76 -17.65
CA PHE A 201 -1.84 -12.12 -19.04
C PHE A 201 -2.35 -11.05 -20.02
N PHE A 202 -3.47 -10.40 -19.70
CA PHE A 202 -3.94 -9.26 -20.48
C PHE A 202 -2.90 -8.15 -20.48
N LEU A 203 -2.36 -7.79 -19.32
CA LEU A 203 -1.31 -6.78 -19.21
C LEU A 203 -0.12 -7.13 -20.12
N SER A 204 0.41 -8.35 -20.04
CA SER A 204 1.60 -8.72 -20.82
C SER A 204 1.36 -8.73 -22.32
N ARG A 205 0.15 -9.09 -22.78
CA ARG A 205 -0.19 -9.22 -24.21
C ARG A 205 -0.78 -7.96 -24.85
N ARG A 206 -1.43 -7.10 -24.07
CA ARG A 206 -2.22 -5.95 -24.57
C ARG A 206 -1.89 -4.64 -23.84
N HIS A 207 -0.70 -4.53 -23.24
CA HIS A 207 -0.22 -3.29 -22.61
C HIS A 207 -0.31 -2.07 -23.54
N GLU A 208 -0.17 -2.27 -24.86
CA GLU A 208 -0.29 -1.19 -25.86
C GLU A 208 -1.63 -0.45 -25.80
N LEU A 209 -2.72 -1.14 -25.44
CA LEU A 209 -4.05 -0.52 -25.27
C LEU A 209 -4.11 0.42 -24.05
N LEU A 210 -3.17 0.28 -23.13
CA LEU A 210 -3.06 1.09 -21.92
C LEU A 210 -1.97 2.17 -22.06
N SER A 211 -1.29 2.25 -23.21
CA SER A 211 -0.26 3.26 -23.47
C SER A 211 -0.82 4.66 -23.36
N GLY A 212 -0.08 5.56 -22.70
CA GLY A 212 -0.49 6.95 -22.48
C GLY A 212 -1.52 7.14 -21.38
N GLN A 213 -2.07 6.06 -20.81
CA GLN A 213 -2.95 6.13 -19.65
C GLN A 213 -2.16 6.09 -18.34
N LYS A 214 -2.71 6.74 -17.33
CA LYS A 214 -2.16 6.77 -15.98
C LYS A 214 -3.22 6.34 -14.97
N PHE A 215 -2.79 5.51 -14.02
CA PHE A 215 -3.60 5.01 -12.93
C PHE A 215 -3.10 5.60 -11.60
N ASP A 216 -4.04 6.09 -10.79
CA ASP A 216 -3.77 6.56 -9.43
C ASP A 216 -3.60 5.39 -8.46
N PHE A 217 -4.19 4.24 -8.79
CA PHE A 217 -4.12 3.04 -7.98
C PHE A 217 -4.01 1.78 -8.83
N VAL A 218 -3.07 0.92 -8.51
CA VAL A 218 -2.90 -0.41 -9.08
C VAL A 218 -2.91 -1.43 -7.96
N PHE A 219 -3.82 -2.39 -8.03
CA PHE A 219 -3.91 -3.53 -7.12
C PHE A 219 -3.55 -4.81 -7.87
N VAL A 220 -2.55 -5.54 -7.38
CA VAL A 220 -2.16 -6.85 -7.94
C VAL A 220 -2.51 -7.92 -6.92
N ASP A 221 -3.45 -8.80 -7.21
CA ASP A 221 -3.98 -9.77 -6.25
C ASP A 221 -3.02 -10.95 -5.96
N ASP A 222 -2.26 -11.36 -6.98
CA ASP A 222 -1.31 -12.47 -6.93
C ASP A 222 0.04 -12.07 -7.56
N VAL A 223 1.07 -11.95 -6.70
CA VAL A 223 2.46 -11.66 -7.11
C VAL A 223 3.02 -12.68 -8.09
N ASP A 224 2.78 -13.97 -7.86
CA ASP A 224 3.45 -15.03 -8.63
C ASP A 224 2.97 -15.05 -10.07
N ALA A 225 1.66 -14.96 -10.28
CA ALA A 225 1.08 -14.85 -11.61
C ALA A 225 1.50 -13.55 -12.30
N PHE A 226 1.58 -12.45 -11.55
CA PHE A 226 2.06 -11.16 -12.07
C PHE A 226 3.52 -11.21 -12.52
N LEU A 227 4.40 -11.86 -11.74
CA LEU A 227 5.83 -11.93 -12.00
C LEU A 227 6.26 -13.03 -12.97
N ARG A 228 5.34 -13.86 -13.49
CA ARG A 228 5.62 -14.78 -14.60
C ARG A 228 6.25 -14.07 -15.79
N THR A 229 5.87 -12.82 -16.04
CA THR A 229 6.47 -11.96 -17.05
C THR A 229 7.11 -10.76 -16.36
N SER A 230 8.45 -10.72 -16.33
CA SER A 230 9.19 -9.64 -15.67
C SER A 230 8.93 -8.25 -16.24
N LYS A 231 8.48 -8.16 -17.52
CA LYS A 231 8.05 -6.90 -18.16
C LYS A 231 6.82 -6.27 -17.52
N ASN A 232 5.99 -7.05 -16.82
CA ASN A 232 4.82 -6.53 -16.12
C ASN A 232 5.20 -5.50 -15.05
N VAL A 233 6.39 -5.62 -14.46
CA VAL A 233 6.93 -4.64 -13.51
C VAL A 233 7.06 -3.28 -14.17
N ASP A 234 7.71 -3.21 -15.33
CA ASP A 234 7.93 -1.99 -16.09
C ASP A 234 6.60 -1.40 -16.57
N PHE A 235 5.70 -2.24 -17.10
CA PHE A 235 4.38 -1.80 -17.53
C PHE A 235 3.61 -1.16 -16.37
N VAL A 236 3.56 -1.78 -15.20
CA VAL A 236 2.88 -1.20 -14.03
C VAL A 236 3.54 0.11 -13.59
N LEU A 237 4.87 0.19 -13.56
CA LEU A 237 5.57 1.43 -13.20
C LEU A 237 5.23 2.56 -14.18
N MET A 238 5.20 2.28 -15.49
CA MET A 238 4.79 3.27 -16.50
C MET A 238 3.32 3.67 -16.36
N LEU A 239 2.42 2.72 -16.10
CA LEU A 239 1.00 2.98 -15.85
C LEU A 239 0.75 3.78 -14.57
N MET A 240 1.69 3.77 -13.61
CA MET A 240 1.66 4.66 -12.44
C MET A 240 2.17 6.08 -12.76
N GLY A 241 2.62 6.33 -13.99
CA GLY A 241 3.14 7.60 -14.46
C GLY A 241 4.66 7.77 -14.35
N LEU A 242 5.42 6.70 -14.10
CA LEU A 242 6.89 6.79 -14.12
C LEU A 242 7.41 6.74 -15.56
N SER A 243 8.37 7.58 -15.88
CA SER A 243 8.94 7.60 -17.24
C SER A 243 9.86 6.40 -17.49
N PRO A 244 10.02 5.97 -18.76
CA PRO A 244 10.99 4.94 -19.12
C PRO A 244 12.42 5.25 -18.66
N GLU A 245 12.81 6.52 -18.68
CA GLU A 245 14.12 7.01 -18.25
C GLU A 245 14.31 6.80 -16.74
N ALA A 246 13.29 7.08 -15.92
CA ALA A 246 13.33 6.85 -14.48
C ALA A 246 13.49 5.35 -14.14
N ILE A 247 12.84 4.48 -14.91
CA ILE A 247 12.98 3.03 -14.77
C ILE A 247 14.41 2.60 -15.15
N GLN A 248 14.95 3.15 -16.24
CA GLN A 248 16.30 2.85 -16.71
C GLN A 248 17.38 3.34 -15.74
N ASP A 249 17.24 4.55 -15.20
CA ASP A 249 18.11 5.10 -14.15
C ASP A 249 18.13 4.17 -12.92
N ALA A 250 16.97 3.70 -12.48
CA ALA A 250 16.91 2.76 -11.36
C ALA A 250 17.55 1.40 -11.67
N LEU A 251 17.42 0.89 -12.90
CA LEU A 251 18.10 -0.33 -13.34
C LEU A 251 19.64 -0.15 -13.35
N GLU A 252 20.12 0.96 -13.88
CA GLU A 252 21.55 1.30 -13.92
C GLU A 252 22.10 1.48 -12.50
N LEU A 253 21.39 2.19 -11.62
CA LEU A 253 21.75 2.32 -10.21
C LEU A 253 21.92 0.95 -9.53
N LEU A 254 20.98 0.02 -9.76
CA LEU A 254 21.05 -1.34 -9.20
C LEU A 254 22.23 -2.15 -9.76
N LYS A 255 22.62 -1.92 -11.02
CA LYS A 255 23.76 -2.53 -11.68
C LYS A 255 25.08 -2.00 -11.11
N LEU A 256 25.25 -0.68 -11.07
CA LEU A 256 26.47 -0.03 -10.57
C LEU A 256 26.71 -0.31 -9.08
N ARG A 257 25.66 -0.34 -8.25
CA ARG A 257 25.80 -0.76 -6.83
C ARG A 257 26.35 -2.17 -6.70
N ARG A 258 25.95 -3.08 -7.60
CA ARG A 258 26.46 -4.46 -7.60
C ARG A 258 27.91 -4.52 -8.07
N GLU A 259 28.25 -3.74 -9.09
CA GLU A 259 29.60 -3.61 -9.63
C GLU A 259 30.57 -3.05 -8.60
N LEU A 260 30.22 -1.94 -7.95
CA LEU A 260 30.98 -1.37 -6.84
C LEU A 260 31.21 -2.40 -5.73
N SER A 261 30.15 -3.12 -5.34
CA SER A 261 30.25 -4.16 -4.31
C SER A 261 31.17 -5.34 -4.73
N LYS A 262 31.28 -5.64 -6.03
CA LYS A 262 32.22 -6.64 -6.55
C LYS A 262 33.67 -6.12 -6.50
N LEU A 263 33.92 -4.91 -7.01
CA LEU A 263 35.25 -4.30 -7.05
C LEU A 263 35.84 -4.11 -5.65
N LEU A 264 35.03 -3.68 -4.68
CA LEU A 264 35.44 -3.56 -3.28
C LEU A 264 35.83 -4.92 -2.66
N ARG A 265 35.26 -6.03 -3.13
CA ARG A 265 35.59 -7.38 -2.65
C ARG A 265 36.85 -7.93 -3.28
N THR A 266 37.05 -7.72 -4.57
CA THR A 266 38.22 -8.25 -5.28
C THR A 266 39.48 -7.41 -5.06
N LYS A 267 39.35 -6.16 -4.59
CA LYS A 267 40.46 -5.20 -4.40
C LYS A 267 41.25 -4.91 -5.68
N GLU A 268 40.64 -5.15 -6.84
CA GLU A 268 41.27 -5.01 -8.17
C GLU A 268 41.08 -3.63 -8.81
N ALA A 269 40.27 -2.75 -8.21
CA ALA A 269 39.98 -1.45 -8.79
C ALA A 269 40.98 -0.37 -8.37
N SER A 270 41.39 0.46 -9.32
CA SER A 270 42.14 1.68 -9.05
C SER A 270 41.27 2.69 -8.27
N LYS A 271 41.93 3.63 -7.58
CA LYS A 271 41.24 4.69 -6.83
C LYS A 271 40.40 5.57 -7.75
N GLU A 272 40.92 5.89 -8.94
CA GLU A 272 40.25 6.71 -9.95
C GLU A 272 38.97 6.05 -10.48
N GLU A 273 39.01 4.75 -10.78
CA GLU A 273 37.82 3.98 -11.19
C GLU A 273 36.74 3.97 -10.09
N LEU A 274 37.15 3.82 -8.83
CA LEU A 274 36.22 3.83 -7.69
C LEU A 274 35.58 5.20 -7.49
N ASP A 275 36.35 6.28 -7.64
CA ASP A 275 35.85 7.63 -7.45
C ASP A 275 34.89 8.05 -8.58
N ALA A 276 35.22 7.75 -9.84
CA ALA A 276 34.30 7.97 -10.97
C ALA A 276 32.98 7.17 -10.83
N LEU A 277 33.06 5.92 -10.36
CA LEU A 277 31.88 5.09 -10.11
C LEU A 277 31.02 5.65 -8.97
N ARG A 278 31.64 6.21 -7.92
CA ARG A 278 30.94 6.86 -6.80
C ARG A 278 30.21 8.12 -7.23
N GLU A 279 30.83 8.97 -8.03
CA GLU A 279 30.19 10.19 -8.55
C GLU A 279 28.94 9.85 -9.39
N LYS A 280 29.07 8.89 -10.31
CA LYS A 280 27.93 8.42 -11.11
C LYS A 280 26.81 7.82 -10.25
N LEU A 281 27.17 7.12 -9.17
CA LEU A 281 26.20 6.58 -8.21
C LEU A 281 25.46 7.69 -7.46
N LEU A 282 26.16 8.71 -6.96
CA LEU A 282 25.55 9.83 -6.23
C LEU A 282 24.51 10.56 -7.08
N ASP A 283 24.85 10.83 -8.35
CA ASP A 283 23.96 11.47 -9.31
C ASP A 283 22.71 10.62 -9.62
N LEU A 284 22.89 9.32 -9.89
CA LEU A 284 21.79 8.38 -10.06
C LEU A 284 20.91 8.24 -8.81
N GLU A 285 21.51 8.23 -7.62
CA GLU A 285 20.79 8.14 -6.35
C GLU A 285 19.91 9.37 -6.13
N ALA A 286 20.41 10.57 -6.45
CA ALA A 286 19.63 11.80 -6.38
C ALA A 286 18.42 11.77 -7.33
N ARG A 287 18.60 11.35 -8.59
CA ARG A 287 17.50 11.22 -9.56
C ARG A 287 16.46 10.19 -9.13
N VAL A 288 16.89 9.00 -8.70
CA VAL A 288 15.97 7.95 -8.24
C VAL A 288 15.23 8.37 -6.98
N GLU A 289 15.88 9.06 -6.04
CA GLU A 289 15.21 9.57 -4.83
C GLU A 289 14.20 10.68 -5.16
N ALA A 290 14.47 11.53 -6.15
CA ALA A 290 13.49 12.52 -6.65
C ALA A 290 12.23 11.83 -7.19
N VAL A 291 12.38 10.78 -8.02
CA VAL A 291 11.25 9.96 -8.50
C VAL A 291 10.56 9.24 -7.33
N ARG A 292 11.32 8.79 -6.34
CA ARG A 292 10.79 8.15 -5.14
C ARG A 292 9.98 9.09 -4.25
N ARG A 293 10.27 10.40 -4.24
CA ARG A 293 9.49 11.40 -3.50
C ARG A 293 8.40 12.07 -4.33
N TRP A 294 8.43 11.92 -5.65
CA TRP A 294 7.46 12.53 -6.54
C TRP A 294 6.02 12.12 -6.14
N PRO A 295 5.16 13.09 -5.76
CA PRO A 295 3.80 12.81 -5.31
C PRO A 295 2.86 12.46 -6.47
N GLY A 296 3.27 12.71 -7.71
CA GLY A 296 2.44 12.48 -8.89
C GLY A 296 2.35 11.03 -9.34
N LYS A 297 3.10 10.10 -8.75
CA LYS A 297 2.98 8.68 -9.11
C LYS A 297 1.76 8.01 -8.48
N GLY A 298 1.24 7.00 -9.18
CA GLY A 298 0.20 6.12 -8.65
C GLY A 298 0.63 5.33 -7.41
N LEU A 299 -0.36 4.73 -6.75
CA LEU A 299 -0.21 3.82 -5.64
C LEU A 299 -0.21 2.38 -6.13
N LEU A 300 0.79 1.58 -5.76
CA LEU A 300 0.81 0.14 -6.02
C LEU A 300 0.62 -0.64 -4.72
N ILE A 301 -0.40 -1.48 -4.69
CA ILE A 301 -0.58 -2.49 -3.65
C ILE A 301 -0.50 -3.87 -4.28
N VAL A 302 0.34 -4.71 -3.71
CA VAL A 302 0.57 -6.06 -4.21
C VAL A 302 0.22 -7.07 -3.12
N SER A 303 -0.66 -8.02 -3.43
CA SER A 303 -1.07 -9.09 -2.53
C SER A 303 -0.27 -10.35 -2.79
N GLY A 304 0.18 -10.97 -1.69
CA GLY A 304 1.02 -12.15 -1.70
C GLY A 304 2.49 -11.80 -1.47
N ALA A 305 3.21 -12.72 -0.84
CA ALA A 305 4.65 -12.63 -0.64
C ALA A 305 5.19 -14.05 -0.72
N THR A 306 5.65 -14.46 -1.90
CA THR A 306 6.24 -15.78 -2.09
C THR A 306 7.74 -15.65 -2.29
N ILE A 307 8.48 -16.69 -1.89
CA ILE A 307 9.94 -16.75 -2.07
C ILE A 307 10.29 -16.80 -3.58
N ARG A 308 9.40 -17.32 -4.43
CA ARG A 308 9.58 -17.40 -5.89
C ARG A 308 9.68 -16.03 -6.55
N ALA A 309 8.98 -15.03 -6.01
CA ALA A 309 9.05 -13.64 -6.46
C ALA A 309 10.49 -13.07 -6.47
N LYS A 310 11.39 -13.58 -5.61
CA LYS A 310 12.78 -13.11 -5.49
C LYS A 310 13.68 -13.39 -6.70
N ARG A 311 13.21 -14.14 -7.70
CA ARG A 311 14.05 -14.62 -8.81
C ARG A 311 14.37 -13.57 -9.88
N THR A 312 13.60 -12.49 -9.99
CA THR A 312 13.82 -11.48 -11.05
C THR A 312 14.51 -10.23 -10.51
N LYS A 313 15.51 -9.70 -11.23
CA LYS A 313 16.17 -8.43 -10.86
C LYS A 313 15.19 -7.26 -10.87
N ARG A 314 14.13 -7.33 -11.68
CA ARG A 314 13.15 -6.26 -11.89
C ARG A 314 12.31 -5.95 -10.65
N ILE A 315 12.05 -6.91 -9.75
CA ILE A 315 11.34 -6.63 -8.50
C ILE A 315 12.05 -5.58 -7.62
N ARG A 316 13.38 -5.43 -7.77
CA ARG A 316 14.17 -4.45 -7.00
C ARG A 316 13.84 -3.02 -7.40
N LEU A 317 13.17 -2.81 -8.54
CA LEU A 317 12.64 -1.52 -8.94
C LEU A 317 11.56 -1.02 -7.97
N PHE A 318 10.74 -1.90 -7.39
CA PHE A 318 9.78 -1.49 -6.37
C PHE A 318 10.47 -0.92 -5.13
N ARG A 319 11.62 -1.50 -4.73
CA ARG A 319 12.42 -0.94 -3.63
C ARG A 319 12.98 0.43 -4.00
N ALA A 320 13.57 0.54 -5.19
CA ALA A 320 14.25 1.76 -5.64
C ALA A 320 13.28 2.93 -5.87
N LEU A 321 12.15 2.69 -6.54
CA LEU A 321 11.23 3.73 -7.01
C LEU A 321 10.02 3.94 -6.10
N LEU A 322 9.58 2.89 -5.39
CA LEU A 322 8.35 2.90 -4.59
C LEU A 322 8.61 2.69 -3.09
N GLY A 323 9.83 2.33 -2.69
CA GLY A 323 10.22 2.22 -1.28
C GLY A 323 9.69 0.99 -0.54
N PHE A 324 9.29 -0.07 -1.24
CA PHE A 324 8.88 -1.34 -0.62
C PHE A 324 9.51 -2.54 -1.31
N GLU A 325 9.59 -3.67 -0.60
CA GLU A 325 10.11 -4.92 -1.14
C GLU A 325 9.01 -5.98 -1.20
N LEU A 326 9.11 -6.85 -2.20
CA LEU A 326 8.33 -8.08 -2.26
C LEU A 326 9.11 -9.19 -1.54
N GLY A 327 8.55 -9.71 -0.46
CA GLY A 327 9.13 -10.82 0.27
C GLY A 327 8.73 -10.84 1.73
N GLY A 328 8.66 -12.05 2.28
CA GLY A 328 8.27 -12.33 3.65
C GLY A 328 7.58 -13.69 3.68
N ARG A 329 7.86 -14.51 4.69
CA ARG A 329 6.97 -15.63 5.00
C ARG A 329 5.77 -15.03 5.74
N ALA A 330 4.56 -15.26 5.24
CA ALA A 330 3.47 -15.46 6.18
C ALA A 330 3.74 -16.84 6.79
N GLU A 331 4.56 -16.90 7.85
CA GLU A 331 4.60 -18.13 8.63
C GLU A 331 3.18 -18.37 9.12
N GLY A 332 2.62 -19.53 8.77
CA GLY A 332 1.34 -19.93 9.30
C GLY A 332 1.45 -19.91 10.81
N LEU A 333 0.55 -19.21 11.48
CA LEU A 333 0.41 -19.36 12.92
C LEU A 333 0.12 -20.84 13.18
N ARG A 334 1.07 -21.52 13.81
CA ARG A 334 0.95 -22.95 14.14
C ARG A 334 0.48 -23.03 15.58
N ASN A 335 -0.76 -23.46 15.77
CA ASN A 335 -1.22 -23.94 17.06
C ASN A 335 -1.06 -25.47 17.05
N VAL A 336 0.16 -25.94 17.33
CA VAL A 336 0.52 -27.36 17.23
C VAL A 336 0.95 -27.85 18.60
N GLU A 337 0.24 -28.83 19.12
CA GLU A 337 0.70 -29.64 20.25
C GLU A 337 1.52 -30.81 19.70
N ASN A 338 2.77 -30.92 20.14
CA ASN A 338 3.63 -32.05 19.78
C ASN A 338 3.61 -33.02 20.97
N ILE A 339 2.78 -34.05 20.85
CA ILE A 339 2.63 -35.09 21.87
C ILE A 339 3.34 -36.35 21.36
N TYR A 340 4.06 -37.02 22.24
CA TYR A 340 4.57 -38.36 21.99
C TYR A 340 4.26 -39.24 23.19
N VAL A 341 4.12 -40.53 22.93
CA VAL A 341 3.94 -41.56 23.95
C VAL A 341 5.08 -42.53 23.82
N SER A 342 5.73 -42.84 24.94
CA SER A 342 6.70 -43.94 25.01
C SER A 342 5.94 -45.19 25.40
N PRO A 343 5.85 -46.22 24.52
CA PRO A 343 5.07 -47.41 24.83
C PRO A 343 5.71 -48.17 25.99
N GLU A 344 4.90 -48.52 26.99
CA GLU A 344 5.31 -49.44 28.07
C GLU A 344 5.24 -50.91 27.63
N GLY A 345 4.50 -51.20 26.54
CA GLY A 345 4.31 -52.54 25.95
C GLY A 345 4.59 -52.56 24.44
N THR A 346 3.86 -53.39 23.70
CA THR A 346 3.99 -53.41 22.22
C THR A 346 3.43 -52.11 21.62
N VAL A 347 3.98 -51.71 20.47
CA VAL A 347 3.52 -50.49 19.77
C VAL A 347 2.06 -50.64 19.37
N GLU A 348 1.65 -51.84 18.98
CA GLU A 348 0.29 -52.17 18.57
C GLU A 348 -0.73 -51.96 19.70
N GLU A 349 -0.42 -52.40 20.91
CA GLU A 349 -1.29 -52.23 22.09
C GLU A 349 -1.41 -50.76 22.51
N GLU A 350 -0.31 -50.02 22.47
CA GLU A 350 -0.31 -48.62 22.88
C GLU A 350 -1.03 -47.74 21.84
N VAL A 351 -0.90 -48.05 20.55
CA VAL A 351 -1.69 -47.40 19.49
C VAL A 351 -3.19 -47.70 19.67
N LEU A 352 -3.57 -48.93 20.01
CA LEU A 352 -4.95 -49.32 20.31
C LEU A 352 -5.55 -48.60 21.52
N ARG A 353 -4.74 -48.15 22.49
CA ARG A 353 -5.21 -47.35 23.65
C ARG A 353 -5.45 -45.89 23.32
N LEU A 354 -4.75 -45.34 22.33
CA LEU A 354 -4.77 -43.93 21.98
C LEU A 354 -5.87 -43.55 20.98
N VAL A 355 -6.43 -44.54 20.27
CA VAL A 355 -7.58 -44.40 19.36
C VAL A 355 -8.84 -44.84 20.09
#